data_AF-A0A537DBI1-F1
#
_entry.id   AF-A0A537DBI1-F1
#
_cell.length_a   1.000
_cell.length_b   1.000
_cell.length_c   1.000
_cell.angle_alpha   90.00
_cell.angle_beta   90.00
_cell.angle_gamma   90.00
#
_symmetry.space_group_name_H-M   'P 1'
#
loop_
_entity.id
_entity.type
_entity.pdbx_description
1 polymer ?
#
loop_
_entity_poly.entity_id
_entity_poly.type
_entity_poly.pdbx_seq_one_letter_code
_entity_poly.pdbx_strand_id
1 'polypeptide(L)'
;MEEKQKSKLRFSRTGKIILGVIAVAAVAGVAAFVTFTQYFPSVPTGAVAANLVANCGVSTTTALTVTPATVTAGSPFALVYSCSSGTAAITVTNGPTTKIPTEAPAIGAGGMPTTLSLIAPGTTCTATAGIALAQSTAVSIPTGDYNYCATGTTAPVTGVVSFTVTWA
;
A
#
# COMPACT_ATOMS: atom_id res chain seq x y z
N MET A 1 -81.49 -44.55 42.54
CA MET A 1 -80.50 -44.09 41.55
C MET A 1 -80.22 -42.63 41.87
N GLU A 2 -79.15 -42.36 42.61
CA GLU A 2 -78.78 -41.01 43.05
C GLU A 2 -78.18 -40.19 41.90
N GLU A 3 -78.72 -38.99 41.74
CA GLU A 3 -78.39 -38.03 40.69
C GLU A 3 -77.12 -37.25 41.07
N LYS A 4 -76.13 -37.21 40.18
CA LYS A 4 -74.88 -36.46 40.37
C LYS A 4 -75.15 -34.96 40.46
N GLN A 5 -74.91 -34.38 41.64
CA GLN A 5 -74.91 -32.95 41.88
C GLN A 5 -73.77 -32.26 41.08
N LYS A 6 -74.11 -31.65 39.93
CA LYS A 6 -73.21 -30.74 39.20
C LYS A 6 -72.97 -29.49 40.06
N SER A 7 -71.81 -29.41 40.68
CA SER A 7 -71.32 -28.21 41.37
C SER A 7 -71.17 -27.07 40.36
N LYS A 8 -72.11 -26.12 40.37
CA LYS A 8 -71.99 -24.84 39.65
C LYS A 8 -70.94 -24.01 40.41
N LEU A 9 -69.73 -23.95 39.88
CA LEU A 9 -68.68 -23.06 40.36
C LEU A 9 -69.15 -21.60 40.19
N ARG A 10 -69.76 -21.04 41.24
CA ARG A 10 -70.16 -19.64 41.29
C ARG A 10 -68.91 -18.81 41.50
N PHE A 11 -68.33 -18.34 40.41
CA PHE A 11 -67.17 -17.47 40.44
C PHE A 11 -67.59 -16.10 41.01
N SER A 12 -67.20 -15.85 42.27
CA SER A 12 -67.43 -14.58 42.96
C SER A 12 -66.83 -13.41 42.16
N ARG A 13 -67.49 -12.24 42.22
CA ARG A 13 -67.05 -10.99 41.58
C ARG A 13 -65.57 -10.67 41.86
N THR A 14 -65.10 -11.00 43.06
CA THR A 14 -63.70 -10.81 43.50
C THR A 14 -62.71 -11.67 42.72
N GLY A 15 -63.08 -12.92 42.38
CA GLY A 15 -62.22 -13.82 41.60
C GLY A 15 -62.00 -13.31 40.17
N LYS A 16 -63.02 -12.69 39.56
CA LYS A 16 -62.91 -12.12 38.20
C LYS A 16 -61.96 -10.92 38.16
N ILE A 17 -61.96 -10.12 39.21
CA ILE A 17 -61.08 -8.94 39.34
C ILE A 17 -59.62 -9.39 39.52
N ILE A 18 -59.38 -10.38 40.38
CA ILE A 18 -58.02 -10.91 40.60
C ILE A 18 -57.47 -11.55 39.32
N LEU A 19 -58.27 -12.34 38.60
CA LEU A 19 -57.85 -12.92 37.32
C LEU A 19 -57.58 -11.84 36.27
N GLY A 20 -58.37 -10.75 36.28
CA GLY A 20 -58.17 -9.59 35.42
C GLY A 20 -56.87 -8.84 35.71
N VAL A 21 -56.53 -8.63 36.99
CA VAL A 21 -55.27 -7.98 37.40
C VAL A 21 -54.06 -8.84 37.05
N ILE A 22 -54.14 -10.17 37.24
CA ILE A 22 -53.07 -11.09 36.85
C ILE A 22 -52.90 -11.14 35.33
N ALA A 23 -54.00 -11.08 34.57
CA ALA A 23 -53.94 -11.00 33.11
C ALA A 23 -53.31 -9.68 32.63
N VAL A 24 -53.63 -8.55 33.28
CA VAL A 24 -53.01 -7.24 32.94
C VAL A 24 -51.52 -7.22 33.31
N ALA A 25 -51.13 -7.83 34.42
CA ALA A 25 -49.72 -7.95 34.81
C ALA A 25 -48.93 -8.89 33.88
N ALA A 26 -49.55 -9.98 33.40
CA ALA A 26 -48.93 -10.90 32.44
C ALA A 26 -48.78 -10.29 31.03
N VAL A 27 -49.67 -9.37 30.64
CA VAL A 27 -49.60 -8.65 29.35
C VAL A 27 -48.69 -7.41 29.43
N ALA A 28 -48.55 -6.79 30.61
CA ALA A 28 -47.58 -5.70 30.83
C ALA A 28 -46.12 -6.17 30.88
N GLY A 29 -45.88 -7.48 30.96
CA GLY A 29 -44.56 -8.11 30.90
C GLY A 29 -44.05 -8.39 29.48
N VAL A 30 -44.61 -7.78 28.44
CA VAL A 30 -43.96 -7.76 27.13
C VAL A 30 -42.75 -6.84 27.26
N ALA A 31 -41.63 -7.47 27.60
CA ALA A 31 -40.31 -6.89 27.66
C ALA A 31 -40.14 -5.89 26.52
N ALA A 32 -40.02 -4.61 26.88
CA ALA A 32 -39.45 -3.62 25.99
C ALA A 32 -38.06 -4.13 25.64
N PHE A 33 -37.93 -4.81 24.50
CA PHE A 33 -36.64 -5.11 23.91
C PHE A 33 -36.02 -3.75 23.58
N VAL A 34 -35.19 -3.24 24.50
CA VAL A 34 -34.39 -2.06 24.23
C VAL A 34 -33.34 -2.52 23.22
N THR A 35 -33.63 -2.31 21.94
CA THR A 35 -32.62 -2.45 20.89
C THR A 35 -31.65 -1.30 21.04
N PHE A 36 -30.56 -1.53 21.77
CA PHE A 36 -29.43 -0.61 21.76
C PHE A 36 -28.72 -0.73 20.42
N THR A 37 -28.95 0.22 19.53
CA THR A 37 -28.14 0.38 18.32
C THR A 37 -26.84 1.05 18.71
N GLN A 38 -25.78 0.26 18.80
CA GLN A 38 -24.43 0.76 18.98
C GLN A 38 -23.89 1.24 17.62
N TYR A 39 -23.74 2.55 17.50
CA TYR A 39 -23.09 3.17 16.36
C TYR A 39 -21.57 3.07 16.55
N PHE A 40 -20.94 2.15 15.82
CA PHE A 40 -19.50 2.18 15.67
C PHE A 40 -19.19 3.16 14.53
N PRO A 41 -18.53 4.30 14.81
CA PRO A 41 -18.04 5.14 13.72
C PRO A 41 -17.14 4.28 12.84
N SER A 42 -17.26 4.43 11.53
CA SER A 42 -16.33 3.79 10.61
C SER A 42 -14.92 4.21 11.00
N VAL A 43 -14.11 3.26 11.46
CA VAL A 43 -12.67 3.48 11.60
C VAL A 43 -12.19 3.84 10.19
N PRO A 44 -11.55 5.00 9.98
CA PRO A 44 -10.97 5.31 8.69
C PRO A 44 -9.97 4.21 8.36
N THR A 45 -10.34 3.27 7.48
CA THR A 45 -9.36 2.47 6.74
C THR A 45 -8.80 3.37 5.65
N GLY A 46 -8.18 4.48 6.06
CA GLY A 46 -7.22 5.16 5.22
C GLY A 46 -6.03 4.24 5.12
N ALA A 47 -6.12 3.20 4.29
CA ALA A 47 -4.93 2.53 3.81
C ALA A 47 -4.08 3.66 3.23
N VAL A 48 -3.01 4.02 3.92
CA VAL A 48 -2.12 5.08 3.45
C VAL A 48 -1.64 4.61 2.09
N ALA A 49 -1.93 5.39 1.04
CA ALA A 49 -1.62 4.96 -0.31
C ALA A 49 -0.11 4.73 -0.43
N ALA A 50 0.26 3.61 -1.07
CA ALA A 50 1.65 3.32 -1.39
C ALA A 50 2.25 4.50 -2.15
N ASN A 51 3.39 4.99 -1.69
CA ASN A 51 3.98 6.23 -2.17
C ASN A 51 5.43 5.99 -2.61
N LEU A 52 5.75 6.40 -3.84
CA LEU A 52 7.11 6.42 -4.37
C LEU A 52 7.64 7.85 -4.27
N VAL A 53 8.66 8.04 -3.45
CA VAL A 53 9.22 9.35 -3.14
C VAL A 53 10.64 9.42 -3.67
N ALA A 54 10.91 10.41 -4.52
CA ALA A 54 12.27 10.76 -4.91
C ALA A 54 12.91 11.63 -3.81
N ASN A 55 13.97 11.15 -3.18
CA ASN A 55 14.69 11.89 -2.13
C ASN A 55 15.63 12.95 -2.70
N CYS A 56 16.08 12.74 -3.94
CA CYS A 56 16.91 13.64 -4.73
C CYS A 56 16.66 13.34 -6.23
N GLY A 57 17.38 13.99 -7.13
CA GLY A 57 17.26 13.83 -8.59
C GLY A 57 16.08 14.57 -9.22
N VAL A 58 15.32 15.35 -8.43
CA VAL A 58 14.16 16.14 -8.90
C VAL A 58 14.48 17.60 -9.22
N SER A 59 15.69 18.05 -8.89
CA SER A 59 16.18 19.42 -9.10
C SER A 59 17.70 19.43 -9.22
N THR A 60 18.25 20.46 -9.83
CA THR A 60 19.70 20.71 -9.91
C THR A 60 20.35 20.95 -8.55
N THR A 61 19.58 21.42 -7.56
CA THR A 61 20.07 21.65 -6.18
C THR A 61 20.20 20.38 -5.36
N THR A 62 19.47 19.33 -5.73
CA THR A 62 19.45 18.04 -5.04
C THR A 62 19.73 16.94 -6.05
N ALA A 63 20.82 17.09 -6.81
CA ALA A 63 21.15 16.17 -7.89
C ALA A 63 21.57 14.79 -7.37
N LEU A 64 21.44 13.77 -8.23
CA LEU A 64 21.99 12.44 -7.96
C LEU A 64 23.52 12.50 -8.02
N THR A 65 24.17 11.84 -7.07
CA THR A 65 25.61 11.53 -7.13
C THR A 65 25.82 10.22 -7.86
N VAL A 66 26.79 10.18 -8.77
CA VAL A 66 27.14 8.97 -9.53
C VAL A 66 28.41 8.32 -8.99
N THR A 67 28.40 7.00 -8.83
CA THR A 67 29.57 6.21 -8.40
C THR A 67 29.78 4.99 -9.31
N PRO A 68 30.99 4.77 -9.85
CA PRO A 68 32.14 5.66 -9.81
C PRO A 68 31.88 6.98 -10.58
N ALA A 69 32.60 8.04 -10.21
CA ALA A 69 32.44 9.37 -10.83
C ALA A 69 32.93 9.43 -12.28
N THR A 70 33.74 8.45 -12.70
CA THR A 70 34.33 8.37 -14.04
C THR A 70 34.28 6.94 -14.54
N VAL A 71 34.18 6.79 -15.87
CA VAL A 71 34.26 5.49 -16.56
C VAL A 71 35.44 5.49 -17.53
N THR A 72 36.01 4.32 -17.78
CA THR A 72 37.07 4.15 -18.77
C THR A 72 36.46 3.99 -20.16
N ALA A 73 36.82 4.88 -21.09
CA ALA A 73 36.36 4.79 -22.47
C ALA A 73 36.67 3.41 -23.09
N GLY A 74 35.73 2.87 -23.85
CA GLY A 74 35.85 1.56 -24.49
C GLY A 74 35.67 0.35 -23.55
N SER A 75 35.45 0.58 -22.25
CA SER A 75 35.30 -0.50 -21.26
C SER A 75 33.84 -0.65 -20.78
N PRO A 76 33.46 -1.84 -20.28
CA PRO A 76 32.20 -2.00 -19.55
C PRO A 76 32.13 -1.08 -18.34
N PHE A 77 30.91 -0.68 -17.97
CA PHE A 77 30.68 0.19 -16.83
C PHE A 77 29.43 -0.23 -16.04
N ALA A 78 29.45 0.11 -14.75
CA ALA A 78 28.32 -0.01 -13.85
C ALA A 78 28.30 1.24 -12.97
N LEU A 79 27.22 2.00 -13.03
CA LEU A 79 27.06 3.29 -12.36
C LEU A 79 25.89 3.22 -11.38
N VAL A 80 26.18 3.58 -10.13
CA VAL A 80 25.16 3.77 -9.08
C VAL A 80 24.82 5.24 -9.00
N TYR A 81 23.53 5.56 -9.09
CA TYR A 81 23.01 6.88 -8.82
C TYR A 81 22.25 6.86 -7.49
N SER A 82 22.76 7.64 -6.53
CA SER A 82 22.22 7.78 -5.19
C SER A 82 22.13 9.25 -4.81
N CYS A 83 21.54 9.57 -3.67
CA CYS A 83 21.68 10.91 -3.12
C CYS A 83 23.09 11.11 -2.54
N SER A 84 23.52 12.37 -2.45
CA SER A 84 24.73 12.76 -1.73
C SER A 84 24.69 12.23 -0.30
N SER A 85 25.82 11.82 0.26
CA SER A 85 25.96 11.16 1.58
C SER A 85 25.48 9.70 1.67
N GLY A 86 25.27 9.02 0.53
CA GLY A 86 24.94 7.59 0.51
C GLY A 86 23.50 7.27 0.89
N THR A 87 22.65 8.30 0.98
CA THR A 87 21.20 8.15 1.12
C THR A 87 20.57 7.65 -0.18
N ALA A 88 19.45 6.93 -0.04
CA ALA A 88 18.76 6.31 -1.16
C ALA A 88 18.17 7.34 -2.12
N ALA A 89 18.27 7.11 -3.43
CA ALA A 89 17.67 7.96 -4.45
C ALA A 89 16.13 8.01 -4.35
N ILE A 90 15.51 6.86 -4.09
CA ILE A 90 14.07 6.68 -4.00
C ILE A 90 13.73 5.91 -2.73
N THR A 91 12.61 6.27 -2.10
CA THR A 91 12.00 5.47 -1.03
C THR A 91 10.56 5.12 -1.41
N VAL A 92 10.19 3.86 -1.27
CA VAL A 92 8.80 3.39 -1.35
C VAL A 92 8.27 3.18 0.06
N THR A 93 7.20 3.90 0.39
CA THR A 93 6.54 3.86 1.71
C THR A 93 5.09 3.41 1.59
N ASN A 94 4.51 2.97 2.71
CA ASN A 94 3.08 2.61 2.83
C ASN A 94 2.65 1.40 1.96
N GLY A 95 3.60 0.52 1.61
CA GLY A 95 3.33 -0.73 0.92
C GLY A 95 3.98 -0.80 -0.47
N PRO A 96 4.00 -2.00 -1.10
CA PRO A 96 4.45 -2.14 -2.48
C PRO A 96 3.63 -1.28 -3.44
N THR A 97 4.28 -0.75 -4.47
CA THR A 97 3.63 0.06 -5.52
C THR A 97 3.95 -0.49 -6.90
N THR A 98 3.04 -0.32 -7.84
CA THR A 98 3.29 -0.63 -9.26
C THR A 98 3.37 0.67 -10.02
N LYS A 99 4.49 0.88 -10.73
CA LYS A 99 4.77 2.12 -11.46
C LYS A 99 5.33 1.83 -12.85
N ILE A 100 5.14 2.78 -13.75
CA ILE A 100 5.66 2.70 -15.12
C ILE A 100 6.82 3.70 -15.26
N PRO A 101 8.08 3.25 -15.34
CA PRO A 101 9.21 4.13 -15.62
C PRO A 101 9.22 4.51 -17.09
N THR A 102 9.52 5.77 -17.37
CA THR A 102 9.78 6.27 -18.72
C THR A 102 11.16 6.90 -18.74
N GLU A 103 12.08 6.31 -19.51
CA GLU A 103 13.43 6.85 -19.70
C GLU A 103 13.48 7.79 -20.90
N ALA A 104 14.12 8.96 -20.75
CA ALA A 104 14.34 9.89 -21.85
C ALA A 104 15.78 10.44 -21.82
N PRO A 105 16.59 10.24 -22.88
CA PRO A 105 16.31 9.38 -24.04
C PRO A 105 16.20 7.89 -23.62
N ALA A 106 15.74 7.03 -24.55
CA ALA A 106 15.64 5.60 -24.29
C ALA A 106 17.02 4.99 -24.02
N ILE A 107 17.12 4.12 -23.00
CA ILE A 107 18.34 3.37 -22.72
C ILE A 107 18.65 2.41 -23.89
N GLY A 108 19.94 2.09 -24.09
CA GLY A 108 20.40 1.19 -25.15
C GLY A 108 20.80 1.84 -26.48
N ALA A 109 20.65 3.16 -26.64
CA ALA A 109 21.02 3.89 -27.86
C ALA A 109 22.19 4.86 -27.65
N GLY A 110 23.12 4.95 -28.61
CA GLY A 110 24.02 6.10 -28.77
C GLY A 110 24.87 6.51 -27.55
N GLY A 111 25.39 5.55 -26.78
CA GLY A 111 26.21 5.83 -25.60
C GLY A 111 25.44 5.93 -24.27
N MET A 112 24.16 5.57 -24.30
CA MET A 112 23.34 5.33 -23.12
C MET A 112 23.72 4.00 -22.44
N PRO A 113 23.40 3.84 -21.13
CA PRO A 113 23.41 2.53 -20.48
C PRO A 113 22.55 1.51 -21.26
N THR A 114 22.92 0.23 -21.20
CA THR A 114 22.15 -0.86 -21.80
C THR A 114 21.10 -1.43 -20.86
N THR A 115 21.30 -1.30 -19.55
CA THR A 115 20.31 -1.72 -18.54
C THR A 115 20.15 -0.65 -17.47
N LEU A 116 18.96 -0.63 -16.87
CA LEU A 116 18.62 0.17 -15.71
C LEU A 116 17.87 -0.70 -14.69
N SER A 117 18.20 -0.60 -13.42
CA SER A 117 17.52 -1.31 -12.35
C SER A 117 17.49 -0.52 -11.05
N LEU A 118 16.58 -0.88 -10.15
CA LEU A 118 16.56 -0.43 -8.76
C LEU A 118 17.27 -1.45 -7.87
N ILE A 119 18.26 -1.00 -7.12
CA ILE A 119 19.03 -1.82 -6.18
C ILE A 119 18.92 -1.25 -4.77
N ALA A 120 19.03 -2.11 -3.75
CA ALA A 120 19.12 -1.63 -2.38
C ALA A 120 20.43 -0.86 -2.15
N PRO A 121 20.45 0.20 -1.32
CA PRO A 121 21.67 0.90 -0.94
C PRO A 121 22.78 -0.05 -0.47
N GLY A 122 24.02 0.22 -0.88
CA GLY A 122 25.18 -0.64 -0.57
C GLY A 122 25.30 -1.91 -1.41
N THR A 123 24.32 -2.22 -2.27
CA THR A 123 24.40 -3.36 -3.20
C THR A 123 25.32 -3.05 -4.38
N THR A 124 26.10 -4.05 -4.81
CA THR A 124 26.92 -3.94 -6.01
C THR A 124 26.03 -3.82 -7.26
N CYS A 125 26.28 -2.79 -8.07
CA CYS A 125 25.59 -2.61 -9.35
C CYS A 125 26.12 -3.58 -10.40
N THR A 126 25.23 -4.42 -10.92
CA THR A 126 25.50 -5.37 -12.03
C THR A 126 24.31 -5.40 -12.97
N ALA A 127 24.49 -5.95 -14.18
CA ALA A 127 23.45 -5.96 -15.21
C ALA A 127 22.15 -6.71 -14.81
N THR A 128 22.23 -7.58 -13.81
CA THR A 128 21.12 -8.38 -13.28
C THR A 128 20.78 -8.05 -11.83
N ALA A 129 21.39 -7.01 -11.26
CA ALA A 129 21.14 -6.63 -9.87
C ALA A 129 19.78 -5.95 -9.74
N GLY A 130 18.96 -6.44 -8.79
CA GLY A 130 17.76 -5.76 -8.34
C GLY A 130 16.58 -5.84 -9.29
N ILE A 131 15.74 -4.82 -9.24
CA ILE A 131 14.46 -4.76 -9.97
C ILE A 131 14.72 -4.08 -11.32
N ALA A 132 14.66 -4.85 -12.41
CA ALA A 132 14.86 -4.31 -13.75
C ALA A 132 13.80 -3.26 -14.10
N LEU A 133 14.26 -2.11 -14.61
CA LEU A 133 13.42 -1.08 -15.19
C LEU A 133 13.49 -1.21 -16.70
N ALA A 134 12.32 -1.38 -17.31
CA ALA A 134 12.16 -1.39 -18.74
C ALA A 134 11.23 -0.24 -19.13
N GLN A 135 11.63 0.51 -20.15
CA GLN A 135 10.85 1.65 -20.64
C GLN A 135 9.38 1.28 -20.84
N SER A 136 8.49 2.11 -20.30
CA SER A 136 7.04 2.01 -20.46
C SER A 136 6.44 0.67 -20.00
N THR A 137 7.16 -0.09 -19.17
CA THR A 137 6.72 -1.39 -18.66
C THR A 137 6.42 -1.30 -17.17
N ALA A 138 5.22 -1.71 -16.76
CA ALA A 138 4.83 -1.68 -15.36
C ALA A 138 5.73 -2.59 -14.52
N VAL A 139 6.24 -2.05 -13.41
CA VAL A 139 7.11 -2.77 -12.48
C VAL A 139 6.57 -2.67 -11.05
N SER A 140 6.57 -3.79 -10.35
CA SER A 140 6.18 -3.85 -8.93
C SER A 140 7.40 -3.63 -8.05
N ILE A 141 7.35 -2.59 -7.23
CA ILE A 141 8.43 -2.15 -6.36
C ILE A 141 7.99 -2.37 -4.91
N PRO A 142 8.65 -3.25 -4.16
CA PRO A 142 8.39 -3.43 -2.73
C PRO A 142 8.64 -2.15 -1.92
N THR A 143 8.13 -2.13 -0.69
CA THR A 143 8.52 -1.10 0.29
C THR A 143 10.01 -1.19 0.56
N GLY A 144 10.70 -0.05 0.55
CA GLY A 144 12.14 -0.01 0.83
C GLY A 144 12.82 1.20 0.21
N ASP A 145 14.12 1.25 0.42
CA ASP A 145 15.03 2.25 -0.10
C ASP A 145 15.78 1.73 -1.33
N TYR A 146 15.93 2.57 -2.34
CA TYR A 146 16.50 2.19 -3.64
C TYR A 146 17.45 3.24 -4.21
N ASN A 147 18.50 2.75 -4.87
CA ASN A 147 19.36 3.50 -5.78
C ASN A 147 19.16 3.00 -7.21
N TYR A 148 19.49 3.84 -8.19
CA TYR A 148 19.51 3.39 -9.58
C TYR A 148 20.85 2.74 -9.90
N CYS A 149 20.82 1.59 -10.56
CA CYS A 149 21.96 0.92 -11.14
C CYS A 149 21.83 0.96 -12.66
N ALA A 150 22.77 1.60 -13.34
CA ALA A 150 22.82 1.61 -14.79
C ALA A 150 24.10 0.93 -15.27
N THR A 151 23.99 -0.03 -16.19
CA THR A 151 25.16 -0.74 -16.72
C THR A 151 25.25 -0.65 -18.23
N GLY A 152 26.46 -0.78 -18.77
CA GLY A 152 26.72 -0.80 -20.20
C GLY A 152 27.97 -1.61 -20.52
N THR A 153 28.03 -2.12 -21.76
CA THR A 153 29.14 -2.96 -22.23
C THR A 153 30.33 -2.15 -22.75
N THR A 154 30.10 -0.90 -23.16
CA THR A 154 31.14 -0.03 -23.72
C THR A 154 30.84 1.43 -23.41
N ALA A 155 31.67 2.07 -22.58
CA ALA A 155 31.56 3.50 -22.30
C ALA A 155 32.05 4.33 -23.51
N PRO A 156 31.28 5.35 -23.96
CA PRO A 156 31.74 6.26 -25.01
C PRO A 156 32.95 7.10 -24.58
N VAL A 157 33.74 7.55 -25.56
CA VAL A 157 34.86 8.48 -25.33
C VAL A 157 34.41 9.83 -24.76
N THR A 158 33.16 10.21 -25.02
CA THR A 158 32.52 11.42 -24.49
C THR A 158 31.90 11.23 -23.10
N GLY A 159 32.03 10.05 -22.49
CA GLY A 159 31.34 9.67 -21.27
C GLY A 159 29.94 9.09 -21.51
N VAL A 160 29.28 8.67 -20.43
CA VAL A 160 27.92 8.11 -20.48
C VAL A 160 26.92 9.26 -20.66
N VAL A 161 25.98 9.09 -21.59
CA VAL A 161 24.96 10.09 -21.91
C VAL A 161 23.98 10.23 -20.72
N SER A 162 23.62 11.48 -20.39
CA SER A 162 22.63 11.76 -19.35
C SER A 162 21.21 11.41 -19.80
N PHE A 163 20.39 10.96 -18.85
CA PHE A 163 19.00 10.60 -19.08
C PHE A 163 18.14 10.89 -17.86
N THR A 164 16.84 10.97 -18.07
CA THR A 164 15.83 11.17 -17.02
C THR A 164 14.94 9.94 -16.90
N VAL A 165 14.50 9.63 -15.68
CA VAL A 165 13.48 8.61 -15.42
C VAL A 165 12.27 9.29 -14.81
N THR A 166 11.12 9.21 -15.48
CA THR A 166 9.83 9.67 -14.95
C THR A 166 8.96 8.48 -14.59
N TRP A 167 8.06 8.66 -13.61
CA TRP A 167 7.20 7.58 -13.11
C TRP A 167 5.73 7.96 -13.26
N ALA A 168 4.93 7.06 -13.85
CA ALA A 168 3.47 7.12 -13.85
C ALA A 168 2.89 6.08 -12.88
#